data_AF-A0A6N2I0T2-F1
#
_entry.id   AF-A0A6N2I0T2-F1
#
_cell.length_a   1.000
_cell.length_b   1.000
_cell.length_c   1.000
_cell.angle_alpha   90.00
_cell.angle_beta   90.00
_cell.angle_gamma   90.00
#
_symmetry.space_group_name_H-M   'P 1'
#
loop_
_entity.id
_entity.type
_entity.pdbx_description
1 polymer ?
#
loop_
_entity_poly.entity_id
_entity_poly.type
_entity_poly.pdbx_seq_one_letter_code
_entity_poly.pdbx_strand_id
1 'polypeptide(L)'
;MLDDIGELVCAESPSGDLVAVAGCAGVVAGLGARLTGVVPEWLDGSGRPALRWRFGSGDRVLLLGHFDTVWPVGSLAAHPFGVGGGRLTGPGCFDMKAGVVQLFHALSVLDCLEGVSVLLTGDEEIGAPTSRALIEAEARRTGAVLVLEASENGALKTVRKGVSSYGLGIAGRAAHAGLEPHRGINATTELAHQVLALSALADPASGTTVTPTVASSGTTRNTVPGTA
;
A
#
# COMPACT_ATOMS: atom_id res chain seq x y z
N MET A 1 -23.45 -6.54 -5.93
CA MET A 1 -22.00 -6.70 -6.14
C MET A 1 -21.43 -5.62 -7.05
N LEU A 2 -21.79 -5.53 -8.35
CA LEU A 2 -21.21 -4.50 -9.24
C LEU A 2 -21.46 -3.08 -8.76
N ASP A 3 -22.67 -2.78 -8.28
CA ASP A 3 -23.02 -1.47 -7.71
C ASP A 3 -22.19 -1.17 -6.46
N ASP A 4 -21.96 -2.18 -5.60
CA ASP A 4 -21.14 -2.03 -4.40
C ASP A 4 -19.66 -1.80 -4.76
N ILE A 5 -19.16 -2.42 -5.83
CA ILE A 5 -17.82 -2.11 -6.38
C ILE A 5 -17.80 -0.66 -6.87
N GLY A 6 -18.84 -0.23 -7.58
CA GLY A 6 -18.96 1.16 -8.04
C GLY A 6 -18.94 2.16 -6.89
N GLU A 7 -19.71 1.91 -5.83
CA GLU A 7 -19.75 2.73 -4.62
C GLU A 7 -18.36 2.84 -3.98
N LEU A 8 -17.67 1.70 -3.77
CA LEU A 8 -16.36 1.69 -3.13
C LEU A 8 -15.26 2.30 -4.01
N VAL A 9 -15.27 2.03 -5.33
CA VAL A 9 -14.32 2.63 -6.28
C VAL A 9 -14.49 4.15 -6.33
N CYS A 10 -15.73 4.63 -6.31
CA CYS A 10 -16.03 6.07 -6.29
C CYS A 10 -15.64 6.76 -4.97
N ALA A 11 -15.45 6.02 -3.87
CA ALA A 11 -14.92 6.55 -2.62
C ALA A 11 -13.39 6.65 -2.68
N GLU A 12 -12.85 7.68 -3.34
CA GLU A 12 -11.40 7.90 -3.50
C GLU A 12 -10.66 7.87 -2.15
N SER A 13 -9.50 7.19 -2.12
CA SER A 13 -8.78 6.89 -0.89
C SER A 13 -7.26 6.85 -1.09
N PRO A 14 -6.62 7.92 -1.64
CA PRO A 14 -5.17 7.96 -1.74
C PRO A 14 -4.55 7.80 -0.37
N SER A 15 -3.54 6.95 -0.23
CA SER A 15 -2.91 6.69 1.07
C SER A 15 -2.31 7.96 1.70
N GLY A 16 -1.98 8.99 0.93
CA GLY A 16 -1.52 10.28 1.46
C GLY A 16 -2.61 11.17 2.08
N ASP A 17 -3.89 10.93 1.77
CA ASP A 17 -5.02 11.79 2.18
C ASP A 17 -5.84 11.13 3.29
N LEU A 18 -5.57 11.54 4.53
CA LEU A 18 -6.20 10.96 5.72
C LEU A 18 -7.73 11.16 5.74
N VAL A 19 -8.22 12.27 5.18
CA VAL A 19 -9.66 12.56 5.16
C VAL A 19 -10.37 11.65 4.16
N ALA A 20 -9.79 11.49 2.96
CA ALA A 20 -10.32 10.61 1.93
C ALA A 20 -10.30 9.14 2.38
N VAL A 21 -9.19 8.68 2.98
CA VAL A 21 -9.08 7.33 3.55
C VAL A 21 -10.13 7.10 4.64
N ALA A 22 -10.33 8.05 5.57
CA ALA A 22 -11.36 7.93 6.60
C ALA A 22 -12.78 7.91 6.03
N GLY A 23 -13.06 8.72 5.00
CA GLY A 23 -14.33 8.69 4.28
C GLY A 23 -14.59 7.34 3.60
N CYS A 24 -13.58 6.79 2.95
CA CYS A 24 -13.64 5.46 2.32
C CYS A 24 -13.86 4.35 3.35
N ALA A 25 -13.21 4.42 4.52
CA ALA A 25 -13.46 3.50 5.63
C ALA A 25 -14.94 3.50 6.05
N GLY A 26 -15.61 4.66 6.01
CA GLY A 26 -17.05 4.78 6.26
C GLY A 26 -17.89 3.96 5.28
N VAL A 27 -17.54 4.02 3.99
CA VAL A 27 -18.21 3.24 2.93
C VAL A 27 -17.97 1.74 3.13
N VAL A 28 -16.74 1.33 3.41
CA VAL A 28 -16.40 -0.08 3.71
C VAL A 28 -17.14 -0.59 4.94
N ALA A 29 -17.20 0.21 6.01
CA ALA A 29 -17.92 -0.13 7.23
C ALA A 29 -19.42 -0.32 6.98
N GLY A 30 -20.03 0.57 6.19
CA GLY A 30 -21.44 0.48 5.78
C GLY A 30 -21.71 -0.76 4.93
N LEU A 31 -20.85 -1.05 3.95
CA LEU A 31 -20.92 -2.26 3.13
C LEU A 31 -20.87 -3.54 3.98
N GLY A 32 -19.86 -3.65 4.85
CA GLY A 32 -19.66 -4.81 5.71
C GLY A 32 -20.82 -5.02 6.68
N ALA A 33 -21.32 -3.94 7.29
CA ALA A 33 -22.50 -4.00 8.17
C ALA A 33 -23.76 -4.42 7.41
N ARG A 34 -23.99 -3.90 6.21
CA ARG A 34 -25.14 -4.25 5.38
C ARG A 34 -25.14 -5.72 4.95
N LEU A 35 -23.97 -6.27 4.60
CA LEU A 35 -23.86 -7.62 4.05
C LEU A 35 -23.71 -8.71 5.12
N THR A 36 -23.15 -8.38 6.29
CA THR A 36 -22.89 -9.37 7.36
C THR A 36 -23.77 -9.18 8.59
N GLY A 37 -24.49 -8.06 8.69
CA GLY A 37 -25.25 -7.69 9.88
C GLY A 37 -24.40 -7.24 11.08
N VAL A 38 -23.07 -7.16 10.92
CA VAL A 38 -22.13 -6.82 11.98
C VAL A 38 -21.37 -5.53 11.64
N VAL A 39 -21.42 -4.56 12.56
CA VAL A 39 -20.66 -3.31 12.44
C VAL A 39 -19.18 -3.57 12.81
N PRO A 40 -18.20 -3.04 12.05
CA PRO A 40 -16.80 -3.20 12.42
C PRO A 40 -16.44 -2.43 13.67
N GLU A 41 -15.40 -2.91 14.33
CA GLU A 41 -14.59 -2.10 15.22
C GLU A 41 -13.65 -1.22 14.39
N TRP A 42 -13.61 0.07 14.73
CA TRP A 42 -12.71 1.04 14.13
C TRP A 42 -11.42 1.12 14.95
N LEU A 43 -10.30 0.81 14.33
CA LEU A 43 -8.97 0.85 14.92
C LEU A 43 -8.22 2.04 14.31
N ASP A 44 -8.12 3.16 15.03
CA ASP A 44 -7.46 4.35 14.50
C ASP A 44 -5.93 4.28 14.68
N GLY A 45 -5.22 4.17 13.56
CA GLY A 45 -3.76 4.27 13.48
C GLY A 45 -3.32 5.66 13.03
N SER A 46 -3.55 6.70 13.84
CA SER A 46 -3.12 8.09 13.56
C SER A 46 -3.77 8.73 12.32
N GLY A 47 -5.10 8.63 12.19
CA GLY A 47 -5.85 9.16 11.05
C GLY A 47 -5.91 8.20 9.86
N ARG A 48 -5.38 6.99 10.02
CA ARG A 48 -5.43 5.88 9.05
C ARG A 48 -6.22 4.76 9.68
N PRO A 49 -7.56 4.78 9.57
CA PRO A 49 -8.37 3.75 10.20
C PRO A 49 -8.07 2.38 9.59
N ALA A 50 -8.09 1.36 10.43
CA ALA A 50 -8.32 -0.02 10.04
C ALA A 50 -9.69 -0.46 10.59
N LEU A 51 -10.33 -1.38 9.89
CA LEU A 51 -11.64 -1.91 10.24
C LEU A 51 -11.53 -3.39 10.56
N ARG A 52 -12.06 -3.80 11.70
CA ARG A 52 -12.03 -5.18 12.17
C ARG A 52 -13.43 -5.75 12.35
N TRP A 53 -13.67 -6.93 11.78
CA TRP A 53 -14.80 -7.78 12.11
C TRP A 53 -14.31 -9.07 12.76
N ARG A 54 -15.06 -9.55 13.74
CA ARG A 54 -14.88 -10.89 14.31
C ARG A 54 -16.24 -11.55 14.40
N PHE A 55 -16.35 -12.72 13.80
CA PHE A 55 -17.55 -13.54 13.83
C PHE A 55 -17.28 -14.72 14.77
N GLY A 56 -18.01 -14.76 15.89
CA GLY A 56 -17.72 -15.72 16.96
C GLY A 56 -16.34 -15.52 17.58
N SER A 57 -15.56 -16.59 17.72
CA SER A 57 -14.19 -16.54 18.25
C SER A 57 -13.22 -15.72 17.37
N GLY A 58 -13.44 -15.67 16.05
CA GLY A 58 -12.58 -14.99 15.09
C GLY A 58 -11.11 -15.44 15.14
N ASP A 59 -10.85 -16.73 15.36
CA ASP A 59 -9.52 -17.33 15.61
C ASP A 59 -9.15 -18.45 14.63
N ARG A 60 -9.96 -18.71 13.59
CA ARG A 60 -9.67 -19.75 12.59
C ARG A 60 -9.00 -19.18 11.35
N VAL A 61 -9.64 -18.21 10.71
CA VAL A 61 -9.18 -17.62 9.44
C VAL A 61 -9.27 -16.11 9.52
N LEU A 62 -8.17 -15.44 9.19
CA LEU A 62 -8.13 -13.99 8.95
C LEU A 62 -8.27 -13.72 7.46
N LEU A 63 -9.28 -12.96 7.07
CA LEU A 63 -9.38 -12.34 5.75
C LEU A 63 -8.75 -10.95 5.82
N LEU A 64 -7.68 -10.73 5.07
CA LEU A 64 -6.89 -9.51 5.09
C LEU A 64 -7.00 -8.79 3.74
N GLY A 65 -7.10 -7.46 3.80
CA GLY A 65 -7.04 -6.61 2.62
C GLY A 65 -6.87 -5.14 3.00
N HIS A 66 -6.94 -4.25 2.01
CA HIS A 66 -6.84 -2.82 2.21
C HIS A 66 -7.85 -2.05 1.36
N PHE A 67 -8.09 -0.80 1.72
CA PHE A 67 -9.00 0.09 1.00
C PHE A 67 -8.36 1.44 0.62
N ASP A 68 -7.15 1.73 1.09
CA ASP A 68 -6.34 2.80 0.54
C ASP A 68 -5.81 2.44 -0.85
N THR A 69 -5.41 3.43 -1.63
CA THR A 69 -4.94 3.25 -3.00
C THR A 69 -3.81 4.23 -3.31
N VAL A 70 -3.04 3.98 -4.36
CA VAL A 70 -2.07 4.96 -4.89
C VAL A 70 -2.69 6.13 -5.68
N TRP A 71 -3.99 6.11 -5.95
CA TRP A 71 -4.62 7.05 -6.89
C TRP A 71 -4.97 8.38 -6.23
N PRO A 72 -4.46 9.53 -6.73
CA PRO A 72 -4.80 10.84 -6.19
C PRO A 72 -6.30 11.16 -6.24
N VAL A 73 -6.78 12.01 -5.33
CA VAL A 73 -8.14 12.56 -5.39
C VAL A 73 -8.35 13.28 -6.73
N GLY A 74 -9.51 13.07 -7.35
CA GLY A 74 -9.86 13.56 -8.68
C GLY A 74 -9.49 12.60 -9.83
N SER A 75 -8.87 11.46 -9.55
CA SER A 75 -8.53 10.45 -10.57
C SER A 75 -9.75 9.94 -11.34
N LEU A 76 -10.92 9.90 -10.70
CA LEU A 76 -12.18 9.50 -11.33
C LEU A 76 -12.59 10.38 -12.53
N ALA A 77 -12.12 11.63 -12.61
CA ALA A 77 -12.42 12.49 -13.75
C ALA A 77 -11.76 12.01 -15.05
N ALA A 78 -10.55 11.44 -14.95
CA ALA A 78 -9.81 10.88 -16.09
C ALA A 78 -10.05 9.36 -16.24
N HIS A 79 -10.32 8.67 -15.13
CA HIS A 79 -10.52 7.24 -15.06
C HIS A 79 -11.87 6.91 -14.41
N PRO A 80 -13.00 7.21 -15.06
CA PRO A 80 -14.30 6.99 -14.45
C PRO A 80 -14.54 5.50 -14.16
N PHE A 81 -15.30 5.24 -13.10
CA PHE A 81 -15.86 3.91 -12.90
C PHE A 81 -16.74 3.53 -14.09
N GLY A 82 -16.55 2.33 -14.61
CA GLY A 82 -17.30 1.85 -15.76
C GLY A 82 -17.34 0.34 -15.80
N VAL A 83 -18.46 -0.21 -16.29
CA VAL A 83 -18.61 -1.64 -16.53
C VAL A 83 -19.07 -1.81 -17.98
N GLY A 84 -18.29 -2.55 -18.76
CA GLY A 84 -18.59 -2.76 -20.17
C GLY A 84 -17.57 -3.68 -20.85
N GLY A 85 -18.00 -4.39 -21.89
CA GLY A 85 -17.11 -5.27 -22.67
C GLY A 85 -16.42 -6.35 -21.84
N GLY A 86 -17.07 -6.86 -20.79
CA GLY A 86 -16.50 -7.84 -19.86
C GLY A 86 -15.40 -7.30 -18.95
N ARG A 87 -15.27 -5.97 -18.82
CA ARG A 87 -14.26 -5.30 -18.00
C ARG A 87 -14.91 -4.29 -17.07
N LEU A 88 -14.27 -4.09 -15.92
CA LEU A 88 -14.57 -3.02 -14.97
C LEU A 88 -13.35 -2.11 -14.89
N THR A 89 -13.57 -0.80 -14.90
CA THR A 89 -12.53 0.23 -14.81
C THR A 89 -12.75 1.12 -13.59
N GLY A 90 -11.69 1.77 -13.12
CA GLY A 90 -11.72 2.80 -12.09
C GLY A 90 -10.55 2.69 -11.10
N PRO A 91 -10.22 3.76 -10.36
CA PRO A 91 -9.12 3.79 -9.41
C PRO A 91 -9.27 2.72 -8.32
N GLY A 92 -8.23 1.93 -8.10
CA GLY A 92 -8.21 0.86 -7.11
C GLY A 92 -9.20 -0.28 -7.36
N CYS A 93 -9.84 -0.35 -8.52
CA CYS A 93 -10.83 -1.39 -8.79
C CYS A 93 -10.22 -2.79 -8.85
N PHE A 94 -9.00 -2.90 -9.38
CA PHE A 94 -8.21 -4.13 -9.36
C PHE A 94 -7.47 -4.29 -8.03
N ASP A 95 -6.85 -3.21 -7.54
CA ASP A 95 -5.98 -3.20 -6.37
C ASP A 95 -6.51 -2.25 -5.27
N MET A 96 -7.25 -2.73 -4.28
CA MET A 96 -7.90 -4.06 -4.23
C MET A 96 -9.40 -3.99 -3.91
N LYS A 97 -10.07 -2.89 -4.28
CA LYS A 97 -11.47 -2.60 -3.87
C LYS A 97 -12.47 -3.65 -4.36
N ALA A 98 -12.30 -4.23 -5.56
CA ALA A 98 -13.16 -5.34 -5.97
C ALA A 98 -13.00 -6.57 -5.06
N GLY A 99 -11.79 -6.86 -4.59
CA GLY A 99 -11.52 -7.94 -3.64
C GLY A 99 -12.20 -7.71 -2.29
N VAL A 100 -12.22 -6.47 -1.80
CA VAL A 100 -12.95 -6.08 -0.58
C VAL A 100 -14.46 -6.31 -0.73
N VAL A 101 -15.05 -5.94 -1.87
CA VAL A 101 -16.47 -6.19 -2.11
C VAL A 101 -16.78 -7.67 -2.23
N GLN A 102 -15.95 -8.42 -2.98
CA GLN A 102 -16.09 -9.86 -3.13
C GLN A 102 -16.01 -10.59 -1.80
N LEU A 103 -15.13 -10.15 -0.88
CA LEU A 103 -15.05 -10.65 0.50
C LEU A 103 -16.42 -10.60 1.17
N PHE A 104 -17.05 -9.43 1.24
CA PHE A 104 -18.29 -9.29 1.99
C PHE A 104 -19.47 -9.99 1.33
N HIS A 105 -19.52 -10.01 0.00
CA HIS A 105 -20.52 -10.81 -0.72
C HIS A 105 -20.33 -12.31 -0.44
N ALA A 106 -19.09 -12.81 -0.41
CA ALA A 106 -18.81 -14.19 -0.04
C ALA A 106 -19.25 -14.50 1.40
N LEU A 107 -18.96 -13.61 2.36
CA LEU A 107 -19.43 -13.79 3.74
C LEU A 107 -20.97 -13.79 3.85
N SER A 108 -21.66 -12.97 3.06
CA SER A 108 -23.13 -12.83 3.13
C SER A 108 -23.91 -14.08 2.72
N VAL A 109 -23.26 -15.02 2.01
CA VAL A 109 -23.91 -16.26 1.52
C VAL A 109 -23.49 -17.51 2.29
N LEU A 110 -22.64 -17.37 3.31
CA LEU A 110 -22.24 -18.48 4.18
C LEU A 110 -23.26 -18.68 5.30
N ASP A 111 -23.62 -19.92 5.58
CA ASP A 111 -24.54 -20.27 6.67
C ASP A 111 -23.95 -20.00 8.07
N CYS A 112 -22.63 -19.96 8.18
CA CYS A 112 -21.92 -19.80 9.44
C CYS A 112 -20.59 -19.06 9.23
N LEU A 113 -20.38 -18.00 10.02
CA LEU A 113 -19.14 -17.21 10.02
C LEU A 113 -18.26 -17.49 11.24
N GLU A 114 -18.61 -18.46 12.09
CA GLU A 114 -17.88 -18.76 13.34
C GLU A 114 -16.38 -19.00 13.08
N GLY A 115 -15.55 -18.22 13.77
CA GLY A 115 -14.09 -18.29 13.67
C GLY A 115 -13.47 -17.47 12.54
N VAL A 116 -14.28 -16.75 11.75
CA VAL A 116 -13.79 -15.82 10.72
C VAL A 116 -13.49 -14.45 11.36
N SER A 117 -12.33 -13.89 11.04
CA SER A 117 -12.02 -12.48 11.28
C SER A 117 -11.71 -11.78 9.96
N VAL A 118 -12.03 -10.49 9.90
CA VAL A 118 -11.70 -9.62 8.77
C VAL A 118 -10.91 -8.44 9.31
N LEU A 119 -9.79 -8.11 8.67
CA LEU A 119 -9.05 -6.89 8.92
C LEU A 119 -8.83 -6.17 7.58
N LEU A 120 -9.33 -4.94 7.48
CA LEU A 120 -9.13 -4.08 6.31
C LEU A 120 -8.36 -2.82 6.72
N THR A 121 -7.24 -2.53 6.06
CA THR A 121 -6.32 -1.45 6.44
C THR A 121 -6.39 -0.27 5.47
N GLY A 122 -6.02 0.93 5.95
CA GLY A 122 -6.01 2.17 5.16
C GLY A 122 -4.60 2.73 4.91
N ASP A 123 -3.59 1.88 4.91
CA ASP A 123 -2.17 2.27 4.82
C ASP A 123 -1.27 1.20 4.17
N GLU A 124 -1.81 0.24 3.42
CA GLU A 124 -1.02 -0.85 2.81
C GLU A 124 0.01 -0.31 1.82
N GLU A 125 -0.41 0.61 0.95
CA GLU A 125 0.35 1.10 -0.21
C GLU A 125 1.59 1.90 0.19
N ILE A 126 1.66 2.33 1.46
CA ILE A 126 2.79 3.03 2.06
C ILE A 126 3.59 2.16 3.03
N GLY A 127 3.35 0.84 3.01
CA GLY A 127 4.08 -0.16 3.80
C GLY A 127 3.51 -0.45 5.18
N ALA A 128 2.22 -0.21 5.40
CA ALA A 128 1.51 -0.49 6.65
C ALA A 128 2.14 0.13 7.92
N PRO A 129 2.55 1.42 7.92
CA PRO A 129 3.24 2.03 9.05
C PRO A 129 2.45 2.03 10.36
N THR A 130 1.12 1.99 10.31
CA THR A 130 0.26 2.01 11.51
C THR A 130 -0.52 0.71 11.69
N SER A 131 -0.79 -0.03 10.61
CA SER A 131 -1.53 -1.30 10.69
C SER A 131 -0.66 -2.55 10.85
N ARG A 132 0.65 -2.50 10.59
CA ARG A 132 1.53 -3.69 10.66
C ARG A 132 1.41 -4.46 11.98
N ALA A 133 1.47 -3.76 13.11
CA ALA A 133 1.37 -4.39 14.42
C ALA A 133 -0.01 -5.05 14.64
N LEU A 134 -1.08 -4.46 14.09
CA LEU A 134 -2.43 -5.02 14.13
C LEU A 134 -2.53 -6.29 13.28
N ILE A 135 -1.98 -6.26 12.06
CA ILE A 135 -1.91 -7.42 11.16
C ILE A 135 -1.18 -8.57 11.84
N GLU A 136 0.02 -8.31 12.38
CA GLU A 136 0.81 -9.33 13.07
C GLU A 136 0.09 -9.89 14.31
N ALA A 137 -0.64 -9.05 15.06
CA ALA A 137 -1.40 -9.48 16.23
C ALA A 137 -2.60 -10.36 15.85
N GLU A 138 -3.38 -10.02 14.82
CA GLU A 138 -4.49 -10.86 14.37
C GLU A 138 -3.99 -12.16 13.74
N ALA A 139 -2.94 -12.10 12.91
CA ALA A 139 -2.37 -13.28 12.26
C ALA A 139 -1.83 -14.31 13.27
N ARG A 140 -1.27 -13.88 14.40
CA ARG A 140 -0.83 -14.79 15.48
C ARG A 140 -1.98 -15.51 16.18
N ARG A 141 -3.20 -14.95 16.13
CA ARG A 141 -4.40 -15.56 16.74
C ARG A 141 -5.07 -16.55 15.82
N THR A 142 -4.88 -16.45 14.50
CA THR A 142 -5.58 -17.28 13.52
C THR A 142 -4.75 -18.46 13.03
N GLY A 143 -5.42 -19.53 12.59
CA GLY A 143 -4.75 -20.69 11.98
C GLY A 143 -4.35 -20.46 10.52
N ALA A 144 -5.01 -19.53 9.82
CA ALA A 144 -4.69 -19.14 8.46
C ALA A 144 -4.95 -17.65 8.22
N VAL A 145 -4.26 -17.10 7.22
CA VAL A 145 -4.48 -15.74 6.69
C VAL A 145 -4.67 -15.84 5.18
N LEU A 146 -5.78 -15.29 4.68
CA LEU A 146 -6.06 -15.14 3.26
C LEU A 146 -6.00 -13.65 2.91
N VAL A 147 -4.99 -13.28 2.12
CA VAL A 147 -4.85 -11.91 1.61
C VAL A 147 -5.60 -11.83 0.28
N LEU A 148 -6.61 -10.98 0.18
CA LEU A 148 -7.53 -10.95 -0.97
C LEU A 148 -7.10 -9.98 -2.07
N GLU A 149 -5.79 -9.82 -2.22
CA GLU A 149 -5.19 -9.10 -3.33
C GLU A 149 -5.61 -9.67 -4.67
N ALA A 150 -5.75 -8.80 -5.67
CA ALA A 150 -5.99 -9.28 -7.01
C ALA A 150 -4.77 -10.06 -7.54
N SER A 151 -5.07 -11.07 -8.36
CA SER A 151 -4.07 -11.89 -9.01
C SER A 151 -4.15 -11.74 -10.52
N GLU A 152 -2.98 -11.83 -11.14
CA GLU A 152 -2.90 -11.96 -12.58
C GLU A 152 -3.43 -13.33 -12.99
N ASN A 153 -4.40 -13.37 -13.91
CA ASN A 153 -5.02 -14.59 -14.45
C ASN A 153 -5.56 -15.56 -13.38
N GLY A 154 -5.98 -15.07 -12.22
CA GLY A 154 -6.53 -15.92 -11.15
C GLY A 154 -5.50 -16.75 -10.39
N ALA A 155 -4.19 -16.49 -10.58
CA ALA A 155 -3.14 -17.26 -9.93
C ALA A 155 -3.14 -17.10 -8.40
N LEU A 156 -2.93 -18.18 -7.66
CA LEU A 156 -2.75 -18.12 -6.21
C LEU A 156 -1.31 -17.75 -5.87
N LYS A 157 -1.13 -16.58 -5.24
CA LYS A 157 0.17 -16.12 -4.73
C LYS A 157 0.44 -16.77 -3.38
N THR A 158 1.35 -17.74 -3.32
CA THR A 158 1.75 -18.43 -2.07
C THR A 158 3.02 -17.86 -1.44
N VAL A 159 3.85 -17.17 -2.22
CA VAL A 159 5.08 -16.51 -1.79
C VAL A 159 5.25 -15.18 -2.52
N ARG A 160 5.82 -14.18 -1.84
CA ARG A 160 6.31 -12.93 -2.45
C ARG A 160 7.79 -12.78 -2.13
N LYS A 161 8.51 -12.11 -3.02
CA LYS A 161 9.89 -11.67 -2.75
C LYS A 161 9.86 -10.61 -1.65
N GLY A 162 10.76 -10.72 -0.68
CA GLY A 162 10.94 -9.70 0.35
C GLY A 162 11.41 -8.36 -0.26
N VAL A 163 11.00 -7.26 0.36
CA VAL A 163 11.43 -5.91 -0.02
C VAL A 163 12.07 -5.21 1.17
N SER A 164 13.04 -4.34 0.90
CA SER A 164 13.62 -3.44 1.90
C SER A 164 13.97 -2.13 1.22
N SER A 165 13.62 -1.03 1.88
CA SER A 165 13.86 0.33 1.39
C SER A 165 14.91 1.00 2.27
N TYR A 166 15.90 1.64 1.65
CA TYR A 166 17.02 2.30 2.35
C TYR A 166 17.15 3.74 1.89
N GLY A 167 17.44 4.64 2.83
CA GLY A 167 17.92 5.99 2.54
C GLY A 167 19.44 6.04 2.69
N LEU A 168 20.14 6.56 1.68
CA LEU A 168 21.57 6.82 1.73
C LEU A 168 21.80 8.34 1.76
N GLY A 169 22.34 8.85 2.85
CA GLY A 169 22.78 10.24 2.94
C GLY A 169 24.29 10.34 2.73
N ILE A 170 24.71 11.26 1.86
CA ILE A 170 26.13 11.48 1.52
C ILE A 170 26.55 12.85 2.03
N ALA A 171 27.59 12.87 2.84
CA ALA A 171 28.22 14.10 3.33
C ALA A 171 29.49 14.41 2.50
N GLY A 172 29.52 15.61 1.93
CA GLY A 172 30.66 16.18 1.23
C GLY A 172 31.10 17.49 1.89
N ARG A 173 31.64 18.41 1.09
CA ARG A 173 32.05 19.73 1.54
C ARG A 173 31.81 20.76 0.44
N ALA A 174 31.01 21.77 0.74
CA ALA A 174 30.70 22.82 -0.21
C ALA A 174 31.92 23.70 -0.50
N ALA A 175 32.05 24.13 -1.75
CA ALA A 175 33.05 25.09 -2.20
C ALA A 175 32.55 25.82 -3.46
N HIS A 176 33.05 27.02 -3.73
CA HIS A 176 32.68 27.73 -4.95
C HIS A 176 33.32 27.06 -6.17
N ALA A 177 32.48 26.58 -7.10
CA ALA A 177 32.90 25.73 -8.21
C ALA A 177 33.88 26.42 -9.18
N GLY A 178 33.78 27.75 -9.32
CA GLY A 178 34.67 28.53 -10.19
C GLY A 178 35.91 29.13 -9.53
N LEU A 179 35.99 29.16 -8.19
CA LEU A 179 37.09 29.82 -7.47
C LEU A 179 38.06 28.78 -6.87
N GLU A 180 37.51 27.81 -6.15
CA GLU A 180 38.30 26.88 -5.35
C GLU A 180 37.66 25.47 -5.30
N PRO A 181 37.32 24.86 -6.45
CA PRO A 181 36.63 23.56 -6.47
C PRO A 181 37.41 22.46 -5.76
N HIS A 182 38.74 22.52 -5.77
CA HIS A 182 39.65 21.60 -5.10
C HIS A 182 39.52 21.60 -3.56
N ARG A 183 38.91 22.65 -2.98
CA ARG A 183 38.62 22.69 -1.53
C ARG A 183 37.32 21.98 -1.19
N GLY A 184 36.45 21.71 -2.15
CA GLY A 184 35.22 20.96 -1.97
C GLY A 184 35.42 19.44 -1.93
N ILE A 185 34.41 18.72 -1.44
CA ILE A 185 34.25 17.27 -1.58
C ILE A 185 32.88 17.08 -2.22
N ASN A 186 32.85 16.66 -3.49
CA ASN A 186 31.65 16.69 -4.31
C ASN A 186 30.72 15.51 -4.00
N ALA A 187 29.63 15.77 -3.28
CA ALA A 187 28.63 14.77 -2.95
C ALA A 187 27.90 14.19 -4.18
N THR A 188 27.77 14.95 -5.27
CA THR A 188 27.17 14.44 -6.52
C THR A 188 28.04 13.38 -7.17
N THR A 189 29.37 13.57 -7.16
CA THR A 189 30.30 12.56 -7.69
C THR A 189 30.24 11.28 -6.88
N GLU A 190 30.22 11.39 -5.54
CA GLU A 190 30.08 10.23 -4.68
C GLU A 190 28.73 9.52 -4.85
N LEU A 191 27.64 10.28 -4.96
CA LEU A 191 26.32 9.74 -5.28
C LEU A 191 26.34 8.90 -6.57
N ALA A 192 26.99 9.39 -7.62
CA ALA A 192 27.11 8.66 -8.88
C ALA A 192 27.86 7.32 -8.69
N HIS A 193 28.93 7.28 -7.89
CA HIS A 193 29.61 6.04 -7.55
C HIS A 193 28.72 5.09 -6.75
N GLN A 194 27.99 5.60 -5.76
CA GLN A 194 27.12 4.78 -4.91
C GLN A 194 25.94 4.18 -5.70
N VAL A 195 25.34 4.92 -6.63
CA VAL A 195 24.29 4.39 -7.52
C VAL A 195 24.79 3.17 -8.31
N LEU A 196 26.00 3.25 -8.87
CA LEU A 196 26.60 2.14 -9.62
C LEU A 196 26.95 0.96 -8.70
N ALA A 197 27.58 1.24 -7.55
CA ALA A 197 27.98 0.22 -6.59
C ALA A 197 26.76 -0.53 -6.00
N LEU A 198 25.71 0.19 -5.61
CA LEU A 198 24.47 -0.39 -5.08
C LEU A 198 23.76 -1.25 -6.14
N SER A 199 23.70 -0.77 -7.39
CA SER A 199 23.09 -1.56 -8.48
C SER A 199 23.85 -2.88 -8.71
N ALA A 200 25.17 -2.89 -8.49
CA ALA A 200 26.00 -4.08 -8.60
C ALA A 200 25.81 -5.09 -7.45
N LEU A 201 25.10 -4.74 -6.37
CA LEU A 201 24.72 -5.68 -5.31
C LEU A 201 23.58 -6.63 -5.71
N ALA A 202 22.90 -6.36 -6.83
CA ALA A 202 21.89 -7.27 -7.36
C ALA A 202 22.53 -8.61 -7.75
N ASP A 203 21.86 -9.70 -7.40
CA ASP A 203 22.28 -11.05 -7.75
C ASP A 203 21.11 -11.80 -8.39
N PRO A 204 21.03 -11.82 -9.72
CA PRO A 204 19.98 -12.53 -10.45
C PRO A 204 19.95 -14.04 -10.15
N ALA A 205 21.09 -14.65 -9.80
CA ALA A 205 21.16 -16.09 -9.53
C ALA A 205 20.48 -16.46 -8.22
N SER A 206 20.55 -15.59 -7.20
CA SER A 206 19.75 -15.70 -5.96
C SER A 206 18.37 -15.04 -6.06
N GLY A 207 18.03 -14.46 -7.21
CA GLY A 207 16.77 -13.74 -7.40
C GLY A 207 16.70 -12.39 -6.67
N THR A 208 17.83 -11.84 -6.23
CA THR A 208 17.92 -10.55 -5.52
C THR A 208 18.05 -9.39 -6.50
N THR A 209 17.31 -8.30 -6.26
CA THR A 209 17.37 -7.08 -7.08
C THR A 209 17.63 -5.89 -6.17
N VAL A 210 18.50 -4.97 -6.61
CA VAL A 210 18.77 -3.70 -5.93
C VAL A 210 18.65 -2.60 -6.97
N THR A 211 17.74 -1.66 -6.75
CA THR A 211 17.42 -0.61 -7.74
C THR A 211 17.41 0.75 -7.04
N PRO A 212 18.41 1.62 -7.27
CA PRO A 212 18.33 3.02 -6.88
C PRO A 212 17.22 3.71 -7.69
N THR A 213 16.20 4.24 -7.03
CA THR A 213 15.00 4.80 -7.68
C THR A 213 14.86 6.32 -7.56
N VAL A 214 15.45 6.93 -6.54
CA VAL A 214 15.37 8.38 -6.28
C VAL A 214 16.75 8.90 -5.87
N ALA A 215 17.13 10.06 -6.39
CA ALA A 215 18.38 10.73 -6.05
C ALA A 215 18.22 12.25 -6.09
N SER A 216 18.90 12.96 -5.19
CA SER A 216 18.95 14.43 -5.14
C SER A 216 20.36 14.86 -4.77
N SER A 217 20.86 15.97 -5.33
CA SER A 217 22.16 16.53 -4.94
C SER A 217 22.32 17.96 -5.42
N GLY A 218 22.88 18.81 -4.56
CA GLY A 218 23.16 20.22 -4.88
C GLY A 218 21.93 21.13 -4.87
N THR A 219 22.19 22.43 -4.81
CA THR A 219 21.14 23.47 -4.76
C THR A 219 21.38 24.61 -5.75
N THR A 220 22.64 24.91 -6.11
CA THR A 220 23.00 25.94 -7.08
C THR A 220 24.06 25.45 -8.06
N ARG A 221 24.11 26.07 -9.26
CA ARG A 221 25.03 25.66 -10.33
C ARG A 221 26.51 25.98 -10.05
N ASN A 222 26.80 26.96 -9.20
CA ASN A 222 28.15 27.46 -8.94
C ASN A 222 28.76 26.97 -7.61
N THR A 223 28.17 25.94 -7.00
CA THR A 223 28.63 25.38 -5.72
C THR A 223 28.90 23.89 -5.88
N VAL A 224 30.07 23.41 -5.44
CA VAL A 224 30.33 21.98 -5.25
C VAL A 224 29.33 21.46 -4.20
N PRO A 225 28.48 20.46 -4.51
CA PRO A 225 27.49 19.98 -3.56
C PRO A 225 28.10 19.36 -2.31
N GLY A 226 27.68 19.85 -1.14
CA GLY A 226 28.13 19.34 0.16
C GLY A 226 27.28 18.21 0.72
N THR A 227 26.14 17.91 0.10
CA THR A 227 25.23 16.84 0.48
C THR A 227 24.56 16.22 -0.74
N ALA A 228 24.21 14.94 -0.64
CA ALA A 228 23.32 14.23 -1.55
C ALA A 228 22.44 13.26 -0.75
#